data_AF-A0A975AY28-F1
#
_entry.id   AF-A0A975AY28-F1
#
_cell.length_a   1.000
_cell.length_b   1.000
_cell.length_c   1.000
_cell.angle_alpha   90.00
_cell.angle_beta   90.00
_cell.angle_gamma   90.00
#
_symmetry.space_group_name_H-M   'P 1'
#
loop_
_entity.id
_entity.type
_entity.pdbx_description
1 polymer ?
#
loop_
_entity_poly.entity_id
_entity_poly.type
_entity_poly.pdbx_seq_one_letter_code
_entity_poly.pdbx_strand_id
1 'polypeptide(L)'
;MHNIMKTILTFLLLLLLNACGASNYKATDSNTTSVHTTNINGIVVDGYISGATVCIDTNNDALCSSSEPSTTTDSNGNFSFKAISLEEDSIISLISFGGIDTSTNLDHKGELKRVLNSSTLSNNPSVVVSPMTDLVAMSVLNSQNIDILTLHDAVVTISSLLEVTAAQIDQDPMKDIKLFAKSQEIQHTKLMIETAIEKNENPSFTKPTDFSLEEFIKDEMIQQNLNINNILIASEINLDMSIPQNEKIYVVAQIQELQTTLNTLAQDTSLDIANLNRLQESILNKQTEANQKLVNSSDITEITVVSMEITNDTITQSDFDTTDAILDNKACKETNYNILTNDNLALQKSDDLSNGISIRSEYKDAININNSEVKLFYPDLQNTKTESNVVFFETDYYFVFNKAWVNNIDKTIYLMTPKDIDGLHKCYRYELNSENSNEITATKVYSYADIL
;
A
#
# COMPACT_ATOMS: atom_id res chain seq x y z
N MET A 1 39.59 -14.78 56.39
CA MET A 1 39.00 -15.49 57.55
C MET A 1 37.67 -16.09 57.06
N HIS A 2 37.68 -17.21 56.35
CA HIS A 2 37.62 -18.58 56.85
C HIS A 2 36.40 -18.87 57.74
N ASN A 3 35.41 -19.52 57.11
CA ASN A 3 34.36 -20.41 57.61
C ASN A 3 34.22 -20.60 59.12
N ILE A 4 33.00 -20.38 59.63
CA ILE A 4 32.26 -21.12 60.68
C ILE A 4 30.87 -20.48 60.64
N MET A 5 29.77 -21.16 60.30
CA MET A 5 29.00 -21.92 61.29
C MET A 5 27.95 -22.80 60.57
N LYS A 6 28.26 -24.09 60.44
CA LYS A 6 27.25 -25.15 60.32
C LYS A 6 26.76 -25.47 61.74
N THR A 7 25.46 -25.71 61.91
CA THR A 7 24.75 -26.69 62.80
C THR A 7 23.32 -26.16 62.93
N ILE A 8 22.30 -26.81 62.35
CA ILE A 8 21.31 -27.72 62.98
C ILE A 8 20.57 -28.37 61.79
N LEU A 9 20.76 -29.65 61.45
CA LEU A 9 20.23 -30.88 62.06
C LEU A 9 18.77 -31.21 61.61
N THR A 10 18.70 -31.98 60.52
CA THR A 10 17.80 -33.13 60.21
C THR A 10 16.30 -33.09 60.55
N PHE A 11 15.43 -33.25 59.54
CA PHE A 11 14.43 -34.34 59.53
C PHE A 11 13.81 -34.62 58.14
N LEU A 12 13.68 -35.91 57.85
CA LEU A 12 12.70 -36.57 56.97
C LEU A 12 12.97 -36.72 55.46
N LEU A 13 13.70 -37.81 55.17
CA LEU A 13 13.71 -38.55 53.91
C LEU A 13 12.72 -39.73 54.01
N LEU A 14 11.87 -39.88 52.97
CA LEU A 14 11.09 -41.06 52.52
C LEU A 14 10.08 -41.74 53.48
N LEU A 15 8.80 -41.71 53.08
CA LEU A 15 7.87 -42.84 53.22
C LEU A 15 6.80 -42.82 52.09
N LEU A 16 6.86 -43.86 51.26
CA LEU A 16 5.77 -44.62 50.62
C LEU A 16 5.13 -44.15 49.30
N LEU A 17 5.48 -44.92 48.27
CA LEU A 17 4.68 -45.20 47.07
C LEU A 17 3.26 -45.64 47.44
N ASN A 18 2.26 -45.00 46.82
CA ASN A 18 1.02 -45.67 46.45
C ASN A 18 1.02 -45.80 44.92
N ALA A 19 1.45 -46.98 44.47
CA ALA A 19 1.12 -47.52 43.17
C ALA A 19 -0.23 -48.25 43.27
N CYS A 20 -0.93 -48.32 42.13
CA CYS A 20 -2.16 -49.08 41.87
C CYS A 20 -3.48 -48.30 42.00
N GLY A 21 -3.80 -47.58 40.93
CA GLY A 21 -5.16 -47.26 40.51
C GLY A 21 -5.30 -47.58 39.03
N ALA A 22 -5.37 -48.87 38.69
CA ALA A 22 -5.66 -49.34 37.34
C ALA A 22 -7.09 -48.95 36.96
N SER A 23 -7.22 -47.81 36.28
CA SER A 23 -8.43 -47.43 35.58
C SER A 23 -8.33 -48.00 34.16
N ASN A 24 -9.26 -48.89 33.83
CA ASN A 24 -9.46 -49.39 32.48
C ASN A 24 -9.97 -48.24 31.60
N TYR A 25 -9.05 -47.37 31.16
CA TYR A 25 -9.29 -46.55 29.99
C TYR A 25 -9.22 -47.49 28.80
N LYS A 26 -10.39 -47.85 28.27
CA LYS A 26 -10.48 -48.26 26.86
C LYS A 26 -9.76 -47.15 26.08
N ALA A 27 -8.63 -47.49 25.49
CA ALA A 27 -8.07 -46.73 24.39
C ALA A 27 -9.13 -46.81 23.27
N THR A 28 -10.04 -45.83 23.26
CA THR A 28 -10.69 -45.42 22.02
C THR A 28 -9.60 -44.72 21.24
N ASP A 29 -8.90 -45.53 20.46
CA ASP A 29 -8.03 -45.09 19.39
C ASP A 29 -8.93 -44.40 18.37
N SER A 30 -9.09 -43.10 18.53
CA SER A 30 -9.82 -42.23 17.62
C SER A 30 -9.18 -40.85 17.71
N ASN A 31 -7.91 -40.78 17.32
CA ASN A 31 -7.32 -39.55 16.80
C ASN A 31 -7.94 -39.29 15.42
N THR A 32 -9.26 -39.06 15.39
CA THR A 32 -9.92 -38.49 14.22
C THR A 32 -9.70 -37.00 14.35
N THR A 33 -8.63 -36.48 13.73
CA THR A 33 -8.56 -35.05 13.44
C THR A 33 -9.83 -34.71 12.67
N SER A 34 -10.70 -33.91 13.29
CA SER A 34 -11.94 -33.51 12.65
C SER A 34 -11.59 -32.55 11.53
N VAL A 35 -11.75 -32.99 10.29
CA VAL A 35 -11.52 -32.16 9.11
C VAL A 35 -12.85 -31.55 8.69
N HIS A 36 -12.88 -30.23 8.56
CA HIS A 36 -14.05 -29.50 8.10
C HIS A 36 -13.76 -28.76 6.81
N THR A 37 -14.76 -28.75 5.93
CA THR A 37 -14.70 -27.98 4.68
C THR A 37 -15.34 -26.62 4.90
N THR A 38 -14.59 -25.54 4.66
CA THR A 38 -15.08 -24.16 4.79
C THR A 38 -14.68 -23.30 3.59
N ASN A 39 -15.28 -22.12 3.49
CA ASN A 39 -14.82 -21.08 2.58
C ASN A 39 -14.00 -20.06 3.36
N ILE A 40 -12.94 -19.55 2.75
CA ILE A 40 -12.16 -18.45 3.31
C ILE A 40 -12.40 -17.24 2.41
N ASN A 41 -13.05 -16.22 2.94
CA ASN A 41 -13.23 -14.95 2.24
C ASN A 41 -12.42 -13.90 2.97
N GLY A 42 -11.82 -12.97 2.23
CA GLY A 42 -11.03 -11.93 2.85
C GLY A 42 -10.68 -10.80 1.92
N ILE A 43 -9.83 -9.92 2.41
CA ILE A 43 -9.36 -8.73 1.73
C ILE A 43 -7.86 -8.57 1.96
N VAL A 44 -7.14 -8.14 0.92
CA VAL A 44 -5.74 -7.71 1.02
C VAL A 44 -5.70 -6.19 0.94
N VAL A 45 -5.05 -5.57 1.95
CA VAL A 45 -5.15 -4.13 2.16
C VAL A 45 -3.90 -3.52 2.83
N ASP A 46 -3.22 -2.66 2.08
CA ASP A 46 -2.36 -1.55 2.53
C ASP A 46 -3.11 -0.24 2.24
N GLY A 47 -3.27 0.07 0.96
CA GLY A 47 -4.57 0.36 0.34
C GLY A 47 -5.13 -0.94 -0.27
N TYR A 48 -6.38 -0.96 -0.75
CA TYR A 48 -6.91 -2.21 -1.34
C TYR A 48 -6.01 -2.68 -2.49
N ILE A 49 -5.63 -3.96 -2.51
CA ILE A 49 -4.68 -4.48 -3.50
C ILE A 49 -5.41 -5.32 -4.54
N SER A 50 -5.52 -4.80 -5.76
CA SER A 50 -6.20 -5.46 -6.88
C SER A 50 -5.25 -6.37 -7.66
N GLY A 51 -5.70 -7.59 -7.99
CA GLY A 51 -4.92 -8.52 -8.80
C GLY A 51 -3.76 -9.21 -8.07
N ALA A 52 -3.69 -9.13 -6.74
CA ALA A 52 -2.71 -9.84 -5.93
C ALA A 52 -3.00 -11.34 -5.94
N THR A 53 -1.94 -12.16 -5.95
CA THR A 53 -2.08 -13.60 -5.72
C THR A 53 -2.10 -13.85 -4.22
N VAL A 54 -3.10 -14.59 -3.74
CA VAL A 54 -3.22 -15.03 -2.35
C VAL A 54 -3.16 -16.55 -2.34
N CYS A 55 -2.32 -17.13 -1.48
CA CYS A 55 -2.28 -18.57 -1.28
C CYS A 55 -2.29 -18.96 0.18
N ILE A 56 -2.73 -20.20 0.41
CA ILE A 56 -2.66 -20.85 1.71
C ILE A 56 -1.33 -21.60 1.76
N ASP A 57 -0.42 -21.15 2.61
CA ASP A 57 0.83 -21.85 2.89
C ASP A 57 0.51 -23.07 3.76
N THR A 58 0.53 -24.24 3.13
CA THR A 58 0.08 -25.51 3.73
C THR A 58 1.24 -26.33 4.27
N ASN A 59 2.46 -26.04 3.84
CA ASN A 59 3.66 -26.74 4.29
C ASN A 59 4.50 -25.91 5.28
N ASN A 60 4.10 -24.66 5.54
CA ASN A 60 4.76 -23.68 6.40
C ASN A 60 6.21 -23.38 5.97
N ASP A 61 6.48 -23.37 4.67
CA ASP A 61 7.79 -22.96 4.12
C ASP A 61 7.88 -21.46 3.83
N ALA A 62 6.81 -20.71 4.12
CA ALA A 62 6.69 -19.28 3.90
C ALA A 62 6.83 -18.86 2.42
N LEU A 63 6.61 -19.78 1.48
CA LEU A 63 6.65 -19.52 0.05
C LEU A 63 5.31 -19.92 -0.59
N CYS A 64 4.88 -19.15 -1.58
CA CYS A 64 3.73 -19.53 -2.37
C CYS A 64 4.12 -20.51 -3.49
N SER A 65 3.94 -21.80 -3.26
CA SER A 65 4.28 -22.85 -4.23
C SER A 65 3.13 -23.17 -5.19
N SER A 66 3.45 -23.68 -6.38
CA SER A 66 2.43 -24.07 -7.38
C SER A 66 1.50 -25.22 -6.94
N SER A 67 1.88 -25.95 -5.90
CA SER A 67 1.07 -27.03 -5.31
C SER A 67 0.03 -26.52 -4.31
N GLU A 68 0.12 -25.26 -3.90
CA GLU A 68 -0.73 -24.71 -2.84
C GLU A 68 -2.01 -24.06 -3.37
N PRO A 69 -3.11 -24.14 -2.60
CA PRO A 69 -4.33 -23.45 -2.96
C PRO A 69 -4.06 -21.95 -3.12
N SER A 70 -4.39 -21.41 -4.29
CA SER A 70 -4.25 -19.99 -4.61
C SER A 70 -5.50 -19.41 -5.26
N THR A 71 -5.66 -18.10 -5.12
CA THR A 71 -6.68 -17.27 -5.76
C THR A 71 -6.10 -15.89 -6.08
N THR A 72 -6.86 -15.04 -6.76
CA THR A 72 -6.48 -13.66 -7.04
C THR A 72 -7.49 -12.70 -6.41
N THR A 73 -7.04 -11.52 -5.99
CA THR A 73 -7.93 -10.45 -5.48
C THR A 73 -8.66 -9.72 -6.61
N ASP A 74 -9.89 -9.28 -6.34
CA ASP A 74 -10.68 -8.43 -7.23
C ASP A 74 -10.26 -6.95 -7.17
N SER A 75 -10.97 -6.07 -7.88
CA SER A 75 -10.67 -4.63 -7.94
C SER A 75 -10.80 -3.89 -6.60
N ASN A 76 -11.43 -4.51 -5.60
CA ASN A 76 -11.59 -3.97 -4.25
C ASN A 76 -10.73 -4.74 -3.24
N GLY A 77 -9.77 -5.54 -3.71
CA GLY A 77 -8.87 -6.33 -2.86
C GLY A 77 -9.49 -7.61 -2.29
N ASN A 78 -10.74 -7.96 -2.63
CA ASN A 78 -11.37 -9.14 -2.05
C ASN A 78 -10.87 -10.43 -2.69
N PHE A 79 -10.74 -11.49 -1.90
CA PHE A 79 -10.44 -12.84 -2.38
C PHE A 79 -11.38 -13.88 -1.76
N SER A 80 -11.47 -15.05 -2.38
CA SER A 80 -12.27 -16.16 -1.88
C SER A 80 -11.67 -17.52 -2.25
N PHE A 81 -11.46 -18.35 -1.24
CA PHE A 81 -11.20 -19.78 -1.39
C PHE A 81 -12.47 -20.56 -1.12
N LYS A 82 -12.77 -21.52 -2.00
CA LYS A 82 -13.96 -22.37 -1.88
C LYS A 82 -13.58 -23.78 -1.46
N ALA A 83 -14.34 -24.32 -0.52
CA ALA A 83 -14.25 -25.71 -0.08
C ALA A 83 -12.83 -26.15 0.34
N ILE A 84 -12.16 -25.34 1.15
CA ILE A 84 -10.87 -25.67 1.75
C ILE A 84 -11.10 -26.63 2.91
N SER A 85 -10.35 -27.73 2.93
CA SER A 85 -10.38 -28.72 4.01
C SER A 85 -9.32 -28.36 5.05
N LEU A 86 -9.75 -28.12 6.27
CA LEU A 86 -8.89 -27.71 7.38
C LEU A 86 -9.08 -28.66 8.56
N GLU A 87 -7.98 -28.93 9.27
CA GLU A 87 -8.05 -29.60 10.56
C GLU A 87 -8.61 -28.63 11.60
N GLU A 88 -9.49 -29.12 12.48
CA GLU A 88 -10.02 -28.34 13.59
C GLU A 88 -8.90 -27.84 14.52
N ASP A 89 -8.97 -26.57 14.90
CA ASP A 89 -7.96 -25.87 15.73
C ASP A 89 -6.53 -25.87 15.15
N SER A 90 -6.39 -26.03 13.82
CA SER A 90 -5.10 -25.82 13.14
C SER A 90 -4.77 -24.35 12.93
N ILE A 91 -3.46 -24.05 12.82
CA ILE A 91 -2.97 -22.78 12.30
C ILE A 91 -3.06 -22.77 10.77
N ILE A 92 -3.38 -21.61 10.22
CA ILE A 92 -3.42 -21.35 8.77
C ILE A 92 -2.57 -20.13 8.50
N SER A 93 -1.67 -20.24 7.53
CA SER A 93 -0.86 -19.13 7.00
C SER A 93 -1.38 -18.75 5.61
N LEU A 94 -1.61 -17.45 5.41
CA LEU A 94 -1.93 -16.86 4.13
C LEU A 94 -0.79 -15.94 3.70
N ILE A 95 -0.41 -16.02 2.43
CA ILE A 95 0.60 -15.15 1.82
C ILE A 95 -0.05 -14.44 0.64
N SER A 96 0.12 -13.12 0.58
CA SER A 96 -0.31 -12.28 -0.54
C SER A 96 0.89 -11.59 -1.16
N PHE A 97 1.00 -11.60 -2.49
CA PHE A 97 2.06 -10.92 -3.23
C PHE A 97 1.60 -10.43 -4.60
N GLY A 98 2.32 -9.45 -5.13
CA GLY A 98 1.99 -8.77 -6.39
C GLY A 98 0.69 -7.97 -6.31
N GLY A 99 0.11 -7.65 -7.47
CA GLY A 99 -1.06 -6.80 -7.58
C GLY A 99 -0.73 -5.31 -7.56
N ILE A 100 -1.77 -4.49 -7.63
CA ILE A 100 -1.71 -3.02 -7.70
C ILE A 100 -2.45 -2.46 -6.49
N ASP A 101 -1.77 -1.61 -5.72
CA ASP A 101 -2.40 -0.83 -4.67
C ASP A 101 -3.33 0.21 -5.33
N THR A 102 -4.63 0.12 -5.06
CA THR A 102 -5.66 0.94 -5.71
C THR A 102 -5.67 2.40 -5.31
N SER A 103 -5.04 2.76 -4.19
CA SER A 103 -4.92 4.15 -3.76
C SER A 103 -3.81 4.86 -4.52
N THR A 104 -2.67 4.20 -4.66
CA THR A 104 -1.45 4.77 -5.27
C THR A 104 -1.31 4.44 -6.76
N ASN A 105 -2.07 3.45 -7.25
CA ASN A 105 -1.98 2.90 -8.59
C ASN A 105 -0.56 2.39 -8.95
N LEU A 106 0.19 1.95 -7.95
CA LEU A 106 1.51 1.35 -8.11
C LEU A 106 1.45 -0.15 -7.80
N ASP A 107 2.39 -0.89 -8.38
CA ASP A 107 2.60 -2.29 -8.00
C ASP A 107 2.86 -2.39 -6.50
N HIS A 108 2.14 -3.28 -5.82
CA HIS A 108 2.49 -3.63 -4.45
C HIS A 108 3.84 -4.37 -4.45
N LYS A 109 4.78 -3.85 -3.66
CA LYS A 109 6.10 -4.45 -3.47
C LYS A 109 6.10 -5.25 -2.18
N GLY A 110 6.67 -6.45 -2.27
CA GLY A 110 6.78 -7.35 -1.13
C GLY A 110 5.63 -8.30 -0.96
N GLU A 111 5.58 -8.90 0.24
CA GLU A 111 4.54 -9.82 0.67
C GLU A 111 3.82 -9.28 1.91
N LEU A 112 2.52 -9.55 1.99
CA LEU A 112 1.73 -9.42 3.21
C LEU A 112 1.24 -10.79 3.65
N LYS A 113 1.50 -11.14 4.89
CA LYS A 113 1.12 -12.43 5.47
C LYS A 113 0.03 -12.27 6.52
N ARG A 114 -0.68 -13.37 6.76
CA ARG A 114 -1.63 -13.49 7.85
C ARG A 114 -1.60 -14.90 8.42
N VAL A 115 -1.48 -14.99 9.75
CA VAL A 115 -1.66 -16.24 10.48
C VAL A 115 -2.96 -16.20 11.29
N LEU A 116 -3.75 -17.27 11.26
CA LEU A 116 -5.00 -17.38 12.02
C LEU A 116 -5.28 -18.82 12.47
N ASN A 117 -6.14 -18.97 13.48
CA ASN A 117 -6.66 -20.27 13.91
C ASN A 117 -7.90 -20.64 13.07
N SER A 118 -7.93 -21.83 12.50
CA SER A 118 -9.03 -22.37 11.71
C SER A 118 -10.41 -22.26 12.38
N SER A 119 -10.49 -22.39 13.71
CA SER A 119 -11.77 -22.27 14.43
C SER A 119 -12.36 -20.86 14.38
N THR A 120 -11.54 -19.84 14.11
CA THR A 120 -12.04 -18.46 13.88
C THR A 120 -12.85 -18.33 12.59
N LEU A 121 -12.67 -19.24 11.62
CA LEU A 121 -13.37 -19.23 10.34
C LEU A 121 -14.82 -19.73 10.41
N SER A 122 -15.25 -20.29 11.55
CA SER A 122 -16.54 -20.99 11.71
C SER A 122 -17.79 -20.12 11.42
N ASN A 123 -17.66 -18.80 11.50
CA ASN A 123 -18.74 -17.84 11.18
C ASN A 123 -18.54 -17.12 9.83
N ASN A 124 -17.66 -17.63 8.97
CA ASN A 124 -17.23 -16.98 7.73
C ASN A 124 -16.85 -15.49 7.92
N PRO A 125 -16.00 -15.14 8.92
CA PRO A 125 -15.53 -13.77 9.01
C PRO A 125 -14.75 -13.40 7.74
N SER A 126 -14.76 -12.11 7.39
CA SER A 126 -13.84 -11.60 6.38
C SER A 126 -12.44 -11.58 6.98
N VAL A 127 -11.52 -12.38 6.44
CA VAL A 127 -10.10 -12.36 6.81
C VAL A 127 -9.47 -11.08 6.28
N VAL A 128 -8.63 -10.42 7.07
CA VAL A 128 -7.87 -9.24 6.65
C VAL A 128 -6.39 -9.62 6.57
N VAL A 129 -5.77 -9.33 5.43
CA VAL A 129 -4.33 -9.40 5.19
C VAL A 129 -3.84 -7.96 5.04
N SER A 130 -3.12 -7.45 6.03
CA SER A 130 -2.66 -6.05 6.11
C SER A 130 -1.26 -5.94 6.72
N PRO A 131 -0.59 -4.78 6.65
CA PRO A 131 0.72 -4.58 7.31
C PRO A 131 0.73 -4.93 8.81
N MET A 132 -0.39 -4.72 9.51
CA MET A 132 -0.51 -5.05 10.93
C MET A 132 -0.59 -6.56 11.17
N THR A 133 -1.33 -7.28 10.33
CA THR A 133 -1.44 -8.73 10.43
C THR A 133 -0.18 -9.44 9.98
N ASP A 134 0.57 -8.80 9.09
CA ASP A 134 1.86 -9.26 8.60
C ASP A 134 2.93 -9.22 9.71
N LEU A 135 2.96 -8.17 10.55
CA LEU A 135 3.82 -8.17 11.74
C LEU A 135 3.44 -9.28 12.74
N VAL A 136 2.15 -9.59 12.88
CA VAL A 136 1.73 -10.76 13.69
C VAL A 136 2.22 -12.05 13.06
N ALA A 137 2.03 -12.22 11.75
CA ALA A 137 2.51 -13.39 11.03
C ALA A 137 4.03 -13.56 11.18
N MET A 138 4.80 -12.49 11.02
CA MET A 138 6.25 -12.46 11.24
C MET A 138 6.62 -12.96 12.65
N SER A 139 5.96 -12.43 13.68
CA SER A 139 6.21 -12.84 15.06
C SER A 139 5.89 -14.33 15.31
N VAL A 140 4.91 -14.89 14.62
CA VAL A 140 4.53 -16.32 14.75
C VAL A 140 5.47 -17.22 13.96
N LEU A 141 5.76 -16.87 12.71
CA LEU A 141 6.56 -17.70 11.80
C LEU A 141 8.04 -17.77 12.21
N ASN A 142 8.56 -16.73 12.88
CA ASN A 142 9.92 -16.73 13.44
C ASN A 142 10.03 -17.43 14.82
N SER A 143 8.91 -17.90 15.37
CA SER A 143 8.91 -18.57 16.66
C SER A 143 9.41 -20.02 16.57
N GLN A 144 9.75 -20.61 17.71
CA GLN A 144 10.15 -22.03 17.77
C GLN A 144 8.97 -22.99 17.49
N ASN A 145 7.74 -22.57 17.77
CA ASN A 145 6.54 -23.40 17.63
C ASN A 145 5.41 -22.59 17.00
N ILE A 146 4.87 -23.07 15.88
CA ILE A 146 3.72 -22.44 15.21
C ILE A 146 2.44 -23.06 15.76
N ASP A 147 1.89 -22.46 16.82
CA ASP A 147 0.67 -22.92 17.49
C ASP A 147 -0.26 -21.78 17.93
N ILE A 148 -1.45 -22.13 18.45
CA ILE A 148 -2.49 -21.15 18.86
C ILE A 148 -2.01 -20.25 20.01
N LEU A 149 -1.20 -20.77 20.94
CA LEU A 149 -0.70 -19.97 22.06
C LEU A 149 0.28 -18.91 21.56
N THR A 150 1.16 -19.30 20.65
CA THR A 150 2.12 -18.40 20.03
C THR A 150 1.42 -17.34 19.18
N LEU A 151 0.38 -17.72 18.43
CA LEU A 151 -0.48 -16.76 17.73
C LEU A 151 -1.12 -15.76 18.70
N HIS A 152 -1.63 -16.23 19.84
CA HIS A 152 -2.22 -15.36 20.86
C HIS A 152 -1.19 -14.37 21.42
N ASP A 153 -0.01 -14.86 21.81
CA ASP A 153 1.07 -14.04 22.35
C ASP A 153 1.59 -13.02 21.33
N ALA A 154 1.70 -13.40 20.06
CA ALA A 154 2.05 -12.50 18.96
C ALA A 154 1.01 -11.37 18.79
N VAL A 155 -0.29 -11.70 18.78
CA VAL A 155 -1.35 -10.68 18.70
C VAL A 155 -1.28 -9.71 19.88
N VAL A 156 -1.07 -10.20 21.10
CA VAL A 156 -0.94 -9.35 22.30
C VAL A 156 0.30 -8.45 22.19
N THR A 157 1.43 -9.01 21.77
CA THR A 157 2.70 -8.28 21.64
C THR A 157 2.59 -7.18 20.59
N ILE A 158 2.13 -7.52 19.38
CA ILE A 158 2.04 -6.56 18.27
C ILE A 158 0.95 -5.52 18.51
N SER A 159 -0.20 -5.89 19.08
CA SER A 159 -1.23 -4.88 19.43
C SER A 159 -0.73 -3.88 20.48
N SER A 160 0.03 -4.34 21.49
CA SER A 160 0.68 -3.45 22.44
C SER A 160 1.75 -2.57 21.78
N LEU A 161 2.55 -3.12 20.87
CA LEU A 161 3.61 -2.40 20.16
C LEU A 161 3.05 -1.29 19.26
N LEU A 162 1.92 -1.54 18.61
CA LEU A 162 1.24 -0.60 17.71
C LEU A 162 0.26 0.34 18.43
N GLU A 163 0.10 0.20 19.74
CA GLU A 163 -0.86 0.96 20.55
C GLU A 163 -2.33 0.81 20.10
N VAL A 164 -2.71 -0.39 19.66
CA VAL A 164 -4.08 -0.76 19.27
C VAL A 164 -4.61 -1.90 20.13
N THR A 165 -5.90 -2.18 20.05
CA THR A 165 -6.47 -3.38 20.69
C THR A 165 -6.24 -4.62 19.84
N ALA A 166 -6.18 -5.81 20.46
CA ALA A 166 -6.07 -7.08 19.74
C ALA A 166 -7.16 -7.26 18.67
N ALA A 167 -8.40 -6.81 18.93
CA ALA A 167 -9.50 -6.90 17.98
C ALA A 167 -9.35 -5.95 16.77
N GLN A 168 -8.51 -4.93 16.87
CA GLN A 168 -8.25 -3.97 15.79
C GLN A 168 -7.19 -4.45 14.81
N ILE A 169 -6.33 -5.41 15.20
CA ILE A 169 -5.35 -6.03 14.28
C ILE A 169 -6.05 -6.65 13.06
N ASP A 170 -7.26 -7.17 13.26
CA ASP A 170 -8.02 -7.92 12.25
C ASP A 170 -8.99 -7.04 11.47
N GLN A 171 -8.94 -5.73 11.66
CA GLN A 171 -9.84 -4.78 11.00
C GLN A 171 -9.21 -4.21 9.74
N ASP A 172 -10.07 -3.87 8.79
CA ASP A 172 -9.70 -3.21 7.55
C ASP A 172 -9.18 -1.79 7.85
N PRO A 173 -7.88 -1.51 7.64
CA PRO A 173 -7.29 -0.21 7.94
C PRO A 173 -7.90 0.90 7.07
N MET A 174 -8.44 0.59 5.89
CA MET A 174 -9.11 1.56 5.02
C MET A 174 -10.51 1.96 5.51
N LYS A 175 -10.94 1.46 6.68
CA LYS A 175 -12.23 1.82 7.31
C LYS A 175 -12.07 2.59 8.63
N ASP A 176 -10.86 2.82 9.09
CA ASP A 176 -10.58 3.53 10.35
C ASP A 176 -9.26 4.31 10.23
N ILE A 177 -9.30 5.63 10.40
CA ILE A 177 -8.12 6.48 10.22
C ILE A 177 -6.96 6.13 11.15
N LYS A 178 -7.22 5.61 12.37
CA LYS A 178 -6.15 5.23 13.29
C LYS A 178 -5.44 3.98 12.81
N LEU A 179 -6.21 3.01 12.31
CA LEU A 179 -5.65 1.78 11.74
C LEU A 179 -4.95 2.02 10.40
N PHE A 180 -5.51 2.89 9.58
CA PHE A 180 -4.86 3.43 8.39
C PHE A 180 -3.50 4.05 8.75
N ALA A 181 -3.47 5.00 9.69
CA ALA A 181 -2.26 5.68 10.11
C ALA A 181 -1.19 4.70 10.61
N LYS A 182 -1.58 3.67 11.39
CA LYS A 182 -0.65 2.63 11.84
C LYS A 182 -0.14 1.75 10.72
N SER A 183 -0.98 1.39 9.76
CA SER A 183 -0.56 0.63 8.58
C SER A 183 0.44 1.41 7.73
N GLN A 184 0.17 2.71 7.51
CA GLN A 184 1.09 3.61 6.80
C GLN A 184 2.40 3.81 7.58
N GLU A 185 2.34 3.97 8.90
CA GLU A 185 3.53 4.08 9.75
C GLU A 185 4.47 2.87 9.58
N ILE A 186 3.92 1.64 9.59
CA ILE A 186 4.68 0.41 9.37
C ILE A 186 5.35 0.41 7.99
N GLN A 187 4.57 0.64 6.93
CA GLN A 187 5.03 0.52 5.55
C GLN A 187 6.09 1.56 5.18
N HIS A 188 5.87 2.83 5.54
CA HIS A 188 6.81 3.91 5.21
C HIS A 188 8.06 3.89 6.11
N THR A 189 7.95 3.45 7.37
CA THR A 189 9.12 3.19 8.22
C THR A 189 10.02 2.11 7.62
N LYS A 190 9.41 0.99 7.21
CA LYS A 190 10.11 -0.11 6.54
C LYS A 190 10.84 0.38 5.28
N LEU A 191 10.13 1.11 4.41
CA LEU A 191 10.68 1.63 3.15
C LEU A 191 11.84 2.62 3.39
N MET A 192 11.77 3.47 4.41
CA MET A 192 12.83 4.42 4.74
C MET A 192 14.10 3.70 5.23
N ILE A 193 13.94 2.66 6.06
CA ILE A 193 15.05 1.82 6.54
C ILE A 193 15.64 1.01 5.39
N GLU A 194 14.80 0.41 4.54
CA GLU A 194 15.19 -0.31 3.33
C GLU A 194 16.04 0.58 2.42
N THR A 195 15.58 1.80 2.13
CA THR A 195 16.32 2.79 1.33
C THR A 195 17.70 3.08 1.92
N ALA A 196 17.80 3.22 3.25
CA ALA A 196 19.08 3.46 3.92
C ALA A 196 20.03 2.26 3.83
N ILE A 197 19.50 1.04 3.93
CA ILE A 197 20.27 -0.20 3.81
C ILE A 197 20.75 -0.41 2.38
N GLU A 198 19.86 -0.29 1.39
CA GLU A 198 20.21 -0.50 -0.02
C GLU A 198 21.27 0.49 -0.49
N LYS A 199 21.16 1.76 -0.10
CA LYS A 199 22.15 2.79 -0.44
C LYS A 199 23.56 2.42 0.05
N ASN A 200 23.64 1.85 1.25
CA ASN A 200 24.89 1.59 1.95
C ASN A 200 25.28 0.10 1.94
N GLU A 201 24.67 -0.69 1.05
CA GLU A 201 24.88 -2.13 0.98
C GLU A 201 26.37 -2.44 0.77
N ASN A 202 26.91 -3.38 1.54
CA ASN A 202 28.26 -3.88 1.34
C ASN A 202 28.24 -4.96 0.24
N PRO A 203 28.77 -4.68 -0.98
CA PRO A 203 28.71 -5.64 -2.08
C PRO A 203 29.57 -6.90 -1.85
N SER A 204 30.41 -6.91 -0.82
CA SER A 204 31.21 -8.08 -0.44
C SER A 204 30.48 -9.02 0.53
N PHE A 205 29.40 -8.55 1.17
CA PHE A 205 28.61 -9.36 2.07
C PHE A 205 27.75 -10.35 1.26
N THR A 206 27.91 -11.64 1.53
CA THR A 206 27.11 -12.68 0.89
C THR A 206 25.90 -12.96 1.75
N LYS A 207 24.75 -12.43 1.34
CA LYS A 207 23.45 -12.72 1.95
C LYS A 207 23.11 -14.23 1.80
N PRO A 208 22.45 -14.85 2.79
CA PRO A 208 21.88 -16.20 2.64
C PRO A 208 20.98 -16.31 1.40
N THR A 209 20.89 -17.51 0.80
CA THR A 209 20.11 -17.74 -0.42
C THR A 209 18.63 -17.35 -0.27
N ASP A 210 18.06 -17.56 0.91
CA ASP A 210 16.65 -17.30 1.21
C ASP A 210 16.46 -15.96 1.95
N PHE A 211 17.46 -15.07 1.90
CA PHE A 211 17.38 -13.77 2.58
C PHE A 211 16.40 -12.83 1.86
N SER A 212 15.40 -12.36 2.60
CA SER A 212 14.56 -11.24 2.23
C SER A 212 14.90 -10.04 3.11
N LEU A 213 15.30 -8.91 2.49
CA LEU A 213 15.56 -7.67 3.22
C LEU A 213 14.31 -7.16 3.92
N GLU A 214 13.15 -7.30 3.27
CA GLU A 214 11.88 -6.87 3.78
C GLU A 214 11.49 -7.63 5.05
N GLU A 215 11.66 -8.96 5.04
CA GLU A 215 11.39 -9.82 6.20
C GLU A 215 12.38 -9.56 7.34
N PHE A 216 13.66 -9.32 7.02
CA PHE A 216 14.69 -8.91 7.99
C PHE A 216 14.29 -7.60 8.71
N ILE A 217 13.87 -6.58 7.96
CA ILE A 217 13.47 -5.29 8.55
C ILE A 217 12.23 -5.46 9.44
N LYS A 218 11.23 -6.23 9.00
CA LYS A 218 10.02 -6.53 9.81
C LYS A 218 10.39 -7.23 11.12
N ASP A 219 11.31 -8.20 11.10
CA ASP A 219 11.77 -8.86 12.32
C ASP A 219 12.49 -7.87 13.25
N GLU A 220 13.42 -7.06 12.74
CA GLU A 220 14.10 -6.04 13.56
C GLU A 220 13.14 -4.99 14.12
N MET A 221 12.11 -4.59 13.36
CA MET A 221 11.04 -3.72 13.85
C MET A 221 10.35 -4.29 15.11
N ILE A 222 10.14 -5.60 15.15
CA ILE A 222 9.57 -6.30 16.31
C ILE A 222 10.61 -6.42 17.43
N GLN A 223 11.80 -6.97 17.13
CA GLN A 223 12.84 -7.24 18.14
C GLN A 223 13.33 -5.97 18.85
N GLN A 224 13.39 -4.85 18.13
CA GLN A 224 13.85 -3.57 18.66
C GLN A 224 12.71 -2.69 19.19
N ASN A 225 11.48 -3.20 19.27
CA ASN A 225 10.29 -2.46 19.70
C ASN A 225 10.12 -1.13 18.93
N LEU A 226 10.25 -1.16 17.61
CA LEU A 226 10.17 0.00 16.72
C LEU A 226 11.19 1.12 17.03
N ASN A 227 12.27 0.83 17.78
CA ASN A 227 13.33 1.80 18.03
C ASN A 227 14.23 1.92 16.79
N ILE A 228 14.01 2.96 16.00
CA ILE A 228 14.70 3.18 14.71
C ILE A 228 16.23 3.20 14.85
N ASN A 229 16.77 3.80 15.92
CA ASN A 229 18.22 3.80 16.15
C ASN A 229 18.76 2.39 16.34
N ASN A 230 18.07 1.57 17.13
CA ASN A 230 18.48 0.19 17.37
C ASN A 230 18.34 -0.66 16.11
N ILE A 231 17.29 -0.45 15.30
CA ILE A 231 17.10 -1.16 14.02
C ILE A 231 18.24 -0.85 13.06
N LEU A 232 18.64 0.43 12.94
CA LEU A 232 19.77 0.82 12.08
C LEU A 232 21.09 0.20 12.58
N ILE A 233 21.32 0.17 13.90
CA ILE A 233 22.50 -0.48 14.50
C ILE A 233 22.49 -1.99 14.22
N ALA A 234 21.35 -2.65 14.41
CA ALA A 234 21.21 -4.08 14.15
C ALA A 234 21.44 -4.38 12.66
N SER A 235 20.95 -3.52 11.76
CA SER A 235 21.18 -3.62 10.31
C SER A 235 22.67 -3.50 9.95
N GLU A 236 23.39 -2.53 10.51
CA GLU A 236 24.85 -2.40 10.33
C GLU A 236 25.60 -3.68 10.75
N ILE A 237 25.19 -4.29 11.87
CA ILE A 237 25.82 -5.50 12.42
C ILE A 237 25.48 -6.74 11.58
N ASN A 238 24.19 -6.98 11.33
CA ASN A 238 23.71 -8.22 10.73
C ASN A 238 24.00 -8.29 9.21
N LEU A 239 24.16 -7.14 8.55
CA LEU A 239 24.43 -7.04 7.12
C LEU A 239 25.88 -6.63 6.80
N ASP A 240 26.75 -6.57 7.82
CA ASP A 240 28.17 -6.17 7.71
C ASP A 240 28.36 -4.90 6.86
N MET A 241 27.68 -3.82 7.26
CA MET A 241 27.63 -2.56 6.54
C MET A 241 27.79 -1.36 7.48
N SER A 242 27.97 -0.17 6.91
CA SER A 242 28.00 1.08 7.68
C SER A 242 27.10 2.12 7.04
N ILE A 243 26.20 2.68 7.85
CA ILE A 243 25.32 3.77 7.45
C ILE A 243 25.93 5.07 8.01
N PRO A 244 26.24 6.07 7.15
CA PRO A 244 26.77 7.36 7.58
C PRO A 244 25.95 8.01 8.68
N GLN A 245 26.63 8.71 9.60
CA GLN A 245 25.96 9.25 10.79
C GLN A 245 24.91 10.32 10.45
N ASN A 246 25.15 11.15 9.44
CA ASN A 246 24.18 12.14 8.95
C ASN A 246 22.93 11.46 8.36
N GLU A 247 23.08 10.32 7.70
CA GLU A 247 21.98 9.52 7.16
C GLU A 247 21.16 8.86 8.26
N LYS A 248 21.81 8.27 9.27
CA LYS A 248 21.10 7.73 10.45
C LYS A 248 20.28 8.81 11.16
N ILE A 249 20.87 10.00 11.37
CA ILE A 249 20.16 11.15 11.95
C ILE A 249 18.96 11.53 11.09
N TYR A 250 19.14 11.59 9.77
CA TYR A 250 18.06 11.94 8.83
C TYR A 250 16.93 10.91 8.84
N VAL A 251 17.23 9.62 8.73
CA VAL A 251 16.25 8.52 8.75
C VAL A 251 15.40 8.59 10.02
N VAL A 252 16.05 8.72 11.18
CA VAL A 252 15.34 8.82 12.48
C VAL A 252 14.45 10.06 12.52
N ALA A 253 14.97 11.22 12.10
CA ALA A 253 14.21 12.46 12.12
C ALA A 253 13.03 12.44 11.12
N GLN A 254 13.21 11.83 9.95
CA GLN A 254 12.17 11.73 8.93
C GLN A 254 11.05 10.77 9.35
N ILE A 255 11.38 9.63 9.96
CA ILE A 255 10.37 8.71 10.50
C ILE A 255 9.62 9.39 11.66
N GLN A 256 10.29 10.16 12.51
CA GLN A 256 9.63 10.91 13.57
C GLN A 256 8.66 11.97 13.04
N GLU A 257 9.02 12.67 11.95
CA GLU A 257 8.15 13.63 11.27
C GLU A 257 6.90 12.94 10.68
N LEU A 258 7.08 11.80 10.02
CA LEU A 258 5.98 10.94 9.53
C LEU A 258 5.05 10.51 10.67
N GLN A 259 5.61 9.93 11.75
CA GLN A 259 4.85 9.46 12.91
C GLN A 259 4.04 10.60 13.56
N THR A 260 4.65 11.77 13.69
CA THR A 260 3.99 12.95 14.27
C THR A 260 2.82 13.41 13.39
N THR A 261 3.02 13.43 12.08
CA THR A 261 1.97 13.79 11.11
C THR A 261 0.82 12.80 11.14
N LEU A 262 1.11 11.50 11.04
CA LEU A 262 0.09 10.45 11.05
C LEU A 262 -0.70 10.41 12.36
N ASN A 263 -0.04 10.58 13.51
CA ASN A 263 -0.71 10.66 14.80
C ASN A 263 -1.63 11.89 14.92
N THR A 264 -1.26 13.00 14.27
CA THR A 264 -2.10 14.21 14.22
C THR A 264 -3.34 13.97 13.35
N LEU A 265 -3.17 13.39 12.17
CA LEU A 265 -4.27 13.04 11.26
C LEU A 265 -5.23 12.02 11.90
N ALA A 266 -4.70 11.02 12.62
CA ALA A 266 -5.49 10.03 13.35
C ALA A 266 -6.37 10.62 14.47
N GLN A 267 -6.11 11.86 14.88
CA GLN A 267 -6.90 12.61 15.87
C GLN A 267 -7.80 13.67 15.23
N ASP A 268 -7.65 13.93 13.92
CA ASP A 268 -8.43 14.93 13.21
C ASP A 268 -9.83 14.39 12.88
N THR A 269 -10.83 14.86 13.62
CA THR A 269 -12.23 14.48 13.41
C THR A 269 -12.86 15.10 12.17
N SER A 270 -12.19 16.04 11.50
CA SER A 270 -12.66 16.64 10.25
C SER A 270 -12.30 15.83 9.00
N LEU A 271 -11.36 14.89 9.14
CA LEU A 271 -10.91 14.03 8.06
C LEU A 271 -11.98 12.99 7.71
N ASP A 272 -12.43 12.99 6.47
CA ASP A 272 -13.37 11.97 5.96
C ASP A 272 -12.60 10.69 5.60
N ILE A 273 -13.05 9.54 6.12
CA ILE A 273 -12.48 8.23 5.80
C ILE A 273 -12.64 7.87 4.31
N ALA A 274 -13.56 8.51 3.59
CA ALA A 274 -13.66 8.38 2.14
C ALA A 274 -12.40 8.89 1.40
N ASN A 275 -11.59 9.74 2.06
CA ASN A 275 -10.38 10.33 1.51
C ASN A 275 -9.09 9.56 1.88
N LEU A 276 -9.18 8.39 2.52
CA LEU A 276 -7.98 7.63 2.92
C LEU A 276 -7.09 7.23 1.74
N ASN A 277 -7.65 6.93 0.57
CA ASN A 277 -6.86 6.67 -0.65
C ASN A 277 -5.98 7.88 -1.02
N ARG A 278 -6.55 9.08 -0.93
CA ARG A 278 -5.88 10.36 -1.26
C ARG A 278 -4.79 10.67 -0.25
N LEU A 279 -5.09 10.39 1.02
CA LEU A 279 -4.12 10.54 2.09
C LEU A 279 -2.94 9.57 1.88
N GLN A 280 -3.19 8.32 1.51
CA GLN A 280 -2.14 7.33 1.25
C GLN A 280 -1.17 7.81 0.17
N GLU A 281 -1.71 8.31 -0.94
CA GLU A 281 -0.90 8.84 -2.02
C GLU A 281 -0.12 10.10 -1.62
N SER A 282 -0.75 11.02 -0.89
CA SER A 282 -0.08 12.21 -0.35
C SER A 282 1.12 11.85 0.53
N ILE A 283 0.97 10.82 1.38
CA ILE A 283 2.06 10.29 2.20
C ILE A 283 3.16 9.69 1.32
N LEU A 284 2.80 8.84 0.34
CA LEU A 284 3.75 8.21 -0.58
C LEU A 284 4.59 9.24 -1.35
N ASN A 285 3.98 10.34 -1.77
CA ASN A 285 4.68 11.38 -2.50
C ASN A 285 5.74 12.08 -1.64
N LYS A 286 5.39 12.41 -0.39
CA LYS A 286 6.34 12.97 0.58
C LYS A 286 7.43 11.96 0.95
N GLN A 287 7.08 10.68 1.09
CA GLN A 287 8.04 9.61 1.30
C GLN A 287 9.02 9.49 0.12
N THR A 288 8.53 9.61 -1.12
CA THR A 288 9.36 9.57 -2.32
C THR A 288 10.36 10.73 -2.36
N GLU A 289 9.92 11.95 -2.02
CA GLU A 289 10.84 13.09 -1.87
C GLU A 289 11.92 12.82 -0.81
N ALA A 290 11.53 12.28 0.34
CA ALA A 290 12.43 11.98 1.43
C ALA A 290 13.48 10.91 1.06
N ASN A 291 13.03 9.82 0.43
CA ASN A 291 13.90 8.77 -0.07
C ASN A 291 14.88 9.31 -1.11
N GLN A 292 14.45 10.19 -2.02
CA GLN A 292 15.34 10.81 -2.99
C GLN A 292 16.41 11.70 -2.34
N LYS A 293 16.07 12.44 -1.28
CA LYS A 293 17.07 13.22 -0.53
C LYS A 293 18.11 12.32 0.13
N LEU A 294 17.70 11.18 0.68
CA LEU A 294 18.61 10.19 1.24
C LEU A 294 19.50 9.56 0.17
N VAL A 295 18.93 9.07 -0.93
CA VAL A 295 19.70 8.44 -2.03
C VAL A 295 20.73 9.40 -2.61
N ASN A 296 20.38 10.68 -2.77
CA ASN A 296 21.27 11.69 -3.36
C ASN A 296 22.26 12.33 -2.36
N SER A 297 22.20 12.00 -1.07
CA SER A 297 23.07 12.62 -0.07
C SER A 297 24.51 12.14 -0.14
N SER A 298 25.43 12.97 0.36
CA SER A 298 26.82 12.59 0.64
C SER A 298 27.05 12.40 2.14
N ASP A 299 28.06 11.62 2.52
CA ASP A 299 28.34 11.20 3.90
C ASP A 299 28.63 12.32 4.91
N ILE A 300 28.85 13.56 4.44
CA ILE A 300 29.27 14.70 5.28
C ILE A 300 28.29 15.87 5.26
N THR A 301 27.26 15.82 4.41
CA THR A 301 26.28 16.90 4.26
C THR A 301 25.03 16.60 5.08
N GLU A 302 24.60 17.56 5.88
CA GLU A 302 23.30 17.47 6.55
C GLU A 302 22.18 17.35 5.52
N ILE A 303 21.23 16.47 5.81
CA ILE A 303 20.06 16.22 4.96
C ILE A 303 18.86 16.85 5.66
N THR A 304 18.17 17.75 4.97
CA THR A 304 17.01 18.44 5.54
C THR A 304 15.78 17.54 5.49
N VAL A 305 15.13 17.36 6.65
CA VAL A 305 13.84 16.67 6.80
C VAL A 305 12.81 17.23 5.81
N VAL A 306 12.11 16.34 5.12
CA VAL A 306 10.95 16.68 4.30
C VAL A 306 9.77 16.86 5.23
N SER A 307 9.25 18.09 5.27
CA SER A 307 8.00 18.40 5.96
C SER A 307 6.84 17.71 5.23
N MET A 308 6.01 16.98 5.99
CA MET A 308 4.89 16.26 5.38
C MET A 308 3.79 17.24 4.94
N GLU A 309 3.48 18.25 5.76
CA GLU A 309 2.45 19.30 5.52
C GLU A 309 1.08 18.76 5.10
N ILE A 310 0.75 17.52 5.46
CA ILE A 310 -0.52 16.89 5.07
C ILE A 310 -1.61 17.30 6.06
N THR A 311 -2.65 17.91 5.53
CA THR A 311 -3.88 18.33 6.21
C THR A 311 -5.11 17.83 5.45
N ASN A 312 -6.28 17.82 6.11
CA ASN A 312 -7.55 17.53 5.43
C ASN A 312 -7.75 18.46 4.21
N ASP A 313 -7.40 19.73 4.35
CA ASP A 313 -7.40 20.71 3.27
C ASP A 313 -6.49 20.30 2.11
N THR A 314 -5.23 19.94 2.35
CA THR A 314 -4.31 19.55 1.26
C THR A 314 -4.75 18.27 0.56
N ILE A 315 -5.40 17.34 1.27
CA ILE A 315 -5.90 16.13 0.61
C ILE A 315 -7.23 16.39 -0.10
N THR A 316 -8.03 17.39 0.27
CA THR A 316 -9.36 17.69 -0.30
C THR A 316 -9.36 18.79 -1.36
N GLN A 317 -8.49 19.80 -1.27
CA GLN A 317 -8.49 21.02 -2.08
C GLN A 317 -7.95 20.87 -3.51
N SER A 318 -7.71 19.64 -3.96
CA SER A 318 -7.55 19.42 -5.40
C SER A 318 -8.85 19.87 -6.07
N ASP A 319 -8.78 20.81 -7.02
CA ASP A 319 -9.92 21.39 -7.76
C ASP A 319 -10.73 20.33 -8.57
N PHE A 320 -10.25 19.10 -8.51
CA PHE A 320 -10.78 17.84 -8.97
C PHE A 320 -11.79 17.17 -8.03
N ASP A 321 -11.90 17.63 -6.78
CA ASP A 321 -12.89 17.21 -5.78
C ASP A 321 -13.96 18.28 -5.58
N THR A 322 -14.45 18.82 -6.69
CA THR A 322 -15.73 19.52 -6.70
C THR A 322 -16.82 18.46 -6.86
N THR A 323 -18.01 18.69 -6.28
CA THR A 323 -19.15 17.75 -6.26
C THR A 323 -19.66 17.29 -7.64
N ASP A 324 -19.04 17.72 -8.73
CA ASP A 324 -19.36 17.46 -10.14
C ASP A 324 -18.26 16.68 -10.90
N ALA A 325 -17.19 16.20 -10.24
CA ALA A 325 -16.14 15.38 -10.85
C ALA A 325 -16.23 13.89 -10.47
N ILE A 326 -15.77 13.01 -11.36
CA ILE A 326 -15.82 11.55 -11.18
C ILE A 326 -14.39 10.97 -11.27
N LEU A 327 -14.04 10.03 -10.37
CA LEU A 327 -12.76 9.32 -10.41
C LEU A 327 -12.59 8.58 -11.75
N ASP A 328 -11.48 8.84 -12.43
CA ASP A 328 -11.03 8.14 -13.63
C ASP A 328 -9.50 8.05 -13.59
N ASN A 329 -8.95 6.86 -13.33
CA ASN A 329 -7.50 6.66 -13.19
C ASN A 329 -6.71 7.00 -14.46
N LYS A 330 -7.38 7.18 -15.61
CA LYS A 330 -6.75 7.58 -16.89
C LYS A 330 -6.81 9.10 -17.12
N ALA A 331 -7.46 9.85 -16.24
CA ALA A 331 -7.67 11.29 -16.37
C ALA A 331 -6.36 12.01 -16.70
N CYS A 332 -6.25 12.46 -17.96
CA CYS A 332 -5.13 13.25 -18.46
C CYS A 332 -3.73 12.66 -18.21
N LYS A 333 -3.64 11.33 -18.09
CA LYS A 333 -2.40 10.58 -17.82
C LYS A 333 -2.29 9.25 -18.56
N GLU A 334 -3.24 8.93 -19.44
CA GLU A 334 -3.19 7.71 -20.24
C GLU A 334 -1.91 7.66 -21.08
N THR A 335 -1.02 6.74 -20.72
CA THR A 335 0.33 6.64 -21.30
C THR A 335 0.33 6.06 -22.71
N ASN A 336 -0.75 5.36 -23.10
CA ASN A 336 -0.92 4.84 -24.46
C ASN A 336 -1.56 5.86 -25.41
N TYR A 337 -1.86 7.07 -24.94
CA TYR A 337 -2.45 8.12 -25.77
C TYR A 337 -1.38 9.05 -26.34
N ASN A 338 -1.65 9.55 -27.54
CA ASN A 338 -0.92 10.68 -28.08
C ASN A 338 -1.28 11.95 -27.30
N ILE A 339 -0.30 12.84 -27.17
CA ILE A 339 -0.47 14.12 -26.46
C ILE A 339 -0.29 15.26 -27.46
N LEU A 340 -1.31 16.11 -27.60
CA LEU A 340 -1.24 17.34 -28.38
C LEU A 340 -1.37 18.55 -27.44
N THR A 341 -0.34 19.39 -27.42
CA THR A 341 -0.26 20.57 -26.55
C THR A 341 -0.48 21.84 -27.36
N ASN A 342 -1.21 22.81 -26.80
CA ASN A 342 -1.31 24.16 -27.35
C ASN A 342 -1.14 25.20 -26.24
N ASP A 343 -0.18 26.09 -26.42
CA ASP A 343 0.07 27.23 -25.53
C ASP A 343 -0.98 28.33 -25.79
N ASN A 344 -1.58 28.89 -24.75
CA ASN A 344 -2.53 30.01 -24.89
C ASN A 344 -1.93 31.27 -25.54
N LEU A 345 -0.61 31.40 -25.55
CA LEU A 345 0.10 32.48 -26.25
C LEU A 345 0.28 32.19 -27.75
N ALA A 346 0.01 30.96 -28.19
CA ALA A 346 0.17 30.58 -29.59
C ALA A 346 -0.95 31.18 -30.45
N LEU A 347 -0.56 31.91 -31.50
CA LEU A 347 -1.50 32.47 -32.48
C LEU A 347 -2.17 31.40 -33.36
N GLN A 348 -1.67 30.17 -33.35
CA GLN A 348 -2.14 29.06 -34.18
C GLN A 348 -2.55 27.86 -33.34
N LYS A 349 -3.47 27.06 -33.88
CA LYS A 349 -3.84 25.76 -33.33
C LYS A 349 -2.69 24.77 -33.48
N SER A 350 -2.66 23.77 -32.61
CA SER A 350 -1.84 22.59 -32.77
C SER A 350 -2.63 21.53 -33.53
N ASP A 351 -2.00 20.84 -34.47
CA ASP A 351 -2.65 19.88 -35.37
C ASP A 351 -1.94 18.52 -35.35
N ASP A 352 -2.72 17.46 -35.18
CA ASP A 352 -2.37 16.12 -35.62
C ASP A 352 -3.22 15.75 -36.83
N LEU A 353 -2.66 16.04 -38.01
CA LEU A 353 -3.30 15.73 -39.29
C LEU A 353 -3.39 14.23 -39.56
N SER A 354 -2.67 13.36 -38.83
CA SER A 354 -2.68 11.90 -38.98
C SER A 354 -3.86 11.26 -38.23
N ASN A 355 -4.29 11.87 -37.13
CA ASN A 355 -5.48 11.46 -36.37
C ASN A 355 -6.69 12.38 -36.60
N GLY A 356 -6.51 13.47 -37.36
CA GLY A 356 -7.55 14.44 -37.66
C GLY A 356 -8.03 15.18 -36.41
N ILE A 357 -7.10 15.38 -35.47
CA ILE A 357 -7.31 16.03 -34.18
C ILE A 357 -6.59 17.39 -34.22
N SER A 358 -7.21 18.42 -33.67
CA SER A 358 -6.58 19.71 -33.44
C SER A 358 -7.00 20.27 -32.09
N ILE A 359 -6.17 21.10 -31.47
CA ILE A 359 -6.56 21.85 -30.27
C ILE A 359 -6.10 23.29 -30.35
N ARG A 360 -6.90 24.20 -29.81
CA ARG A 360 -6.55 25.60 -29.68
C ARG A 360 -7.08 26.20 -28.39
N SER A 361 -6.27 27.09 -27.83
CA SER A 361 -6.67 28.03 -26.81
C SER A 361 -6.99 29.41 -27.41
N GLU A 362 -8.14 29.96 -27.01
CA GLU A 362 -8.58 31.32 -27.28
C GLU A 362 -8.47 32.22 -26.03
N TYR A 363 -7.95 31.68 -24.91
CA TYR A 363 -7.78 32.36 -23.63
C TYR A 363 -6.73 33.47 -23.72
N LYS A 364 -7.12 34.72 -23.42
CA LYS A 364 -6.28 35.93 -23.64
C LYS A 364 -5.70 36.58 -22.37
N ASP A 365 -6.01 36.08 -21.17
CA ASP A 365 -5.53 36.71 -19.93
C ASP A 365 -4.10 36.25 -19.58
N ALA A 366 -3.14 37.03 -20.06
CA ALA A 366 -1.69 36.79 -19.99
C ALA A 366 -1.04 37.36 -18.70
N ILE A 367 -1.57 37.05 -17.53
CA ILE A 367 -0.97 37.55 -16.26
C ILE A 367 0.06 36.57 -15.68
N ASN A 368 0.04 35.28 -16.07
CA ASN A 368 1.02 34.30 -15.58
C ASN A 368 1.55 33.40 -16.72
N ILE A 369 2.79 33.64 -17.13
CA ILE A 369 3.41 33.13 -18.37
C ILE A 369 3.90 31.69 -18.25
N ASN A 370 3.89 31.10 -17.05
CA ASN A 370 4.53 29.81 -16.78
C ASN A 370 3.56 28.61 -16.83
N ASN A 371 2.26 28.84 -17.05
CA ASN A 371 1.20 27.86 -16.80
C ASN A 371 0.07 27.90 -17.86
N SER A 372 0.39 28.19 -19.12
CA SER A 372 -0.57 28.50 -20.19
C SER A 372 -1.00 27.33 -21.09
N GLU A 373 -0.45 26.13 -20.90
CA GLU A 373 -0.61 25.03 -21.84
C GLU A 373 -1.90 24.24 -21.63
N VAL A 374 -2.67 24.04 -22.70
CA VAL A 374 -3.75 23.06 -22.78
C VAL A 374 -3.21 21.78 -23.39
N LYS A 375 -3.59 20.62 -22.88
CA LYS A 375 -3.17 19.31 -23.43
C LYS A 375 -4.38 18.44 -23.77
N LEU A 376 -4.30 17.77 -24.91
CA LEU A 376 -5.27 16.80 -25.38
C LEU A 376 -4.61 15.42 -25.44
N PHE A 377 -5.22 14.44 -24.79
CA PHE A 377 -4.81 13.05 -24.78
C PHE A 377 -5.81 12.24 -25.60
N TYR A 378 -5.37 11.55 -26.64
CA TYR A 378 -6.24 10.82 -27.55
C TYR A 378 -5.53 9.57 -28.12
N PRO A 379 -6.27 8.47 -28.39
CA PRO A 379 -5.70 7.30 -29.04
C PRO A 379 -5.49 7.53 -30.55
N ASP A 380 -5.01 6.53 -31.28
CA ASP A 380 -4.93 6.60 -32.74
C ASP A 380 -6.29 6.37 -33.42
N LEU A 381 -6.57 7.15 -34.45
CA LEU A 381 -7.72 6.99 -35.33
C LEU A 381 -7.52 5.78 -36.25
N GLN A 382 -8.22 4.68 -35.96
CA GLN A 382 -8.13 3.44 -36.74
C GLN A 382 -8.97 3.44 -38.04
N ASN A 383 -9.77 4.49 -38.25
CA ASN A 383 -10.69 4.59 -39.38
C ASN A 383 -10.20 5.58 -40.44
N THR A 384 -10.74 5.44 -41.65
CA THR A 384 -10.44 6.38 -42.74
C THR A 384 -10.95 7.78 -42.39
N LYS A 385 -10.09 8.80 -42.56
CA LYS A 385 -10.47 10.19 -42.29
C LYS A 385 -11.63 10.65 -43.18
N THR A 386 -12.52 11.39 -42.56
CA THR A 386 -13.69 12.05 -43.17
C THR A 386 -13.67 13.55 -42.83
N GLU A 387 -14.83 14.18 -42.70
CA GLU A 387 -14.94 15.59 -42.26
C GLU A 387 -14.59 15.75 -40.77
N SER A 388 -14.43 17.00 -40.34
CA SER A 388 -14.11 17.33 -38.95
C SER A 388 -15.27 18.01 -38.24
N ASN A 389 -15.37 17.76 -36.95
CA ASN A 389 -16.26 18.41 -36.00
C ASN A 389 -15.45 19.31 -35.06
N VAL A 390 -16.09 20.37 -34.55
CA VAL A 390 -15.49 21.30 -33.58
C VAL A 390 -16.29 21.23 -32.30
N VAL A 391 -15.62 20.99 -31.18
CA VAL A 391 -16.19 20.98 -29.83
C VAL A 391 -15.56 22.12 -29.05
N PHE A 392 -16.40 23.00 -28.54
CA PHE A 392 -15.99 24.04 -27.62
C PHE A 392 -16.09 23.52 -26.20
N PHE A 393 -15.18 23.96 -25.34
CA PHE A 393 -15.25 23.66 -23.93
C PHE A 393 -14.81 24.84 -23.11
N GLU A 394 -15.40 24.94 -21.92
CA GLU A 394 -15.42 26.18 -21.15
C GLU A 394 -15.85 27.36 -22.05
N THR A 395 -15.28 28.53 -21.84
CA THR A 395 -15.53 29.74 -22.64
C THR A 395 -14.45 30.03 -23.68
N ASP A 396 -13.27 29.42 -23.55
CA ASP A 396 -12.05 29.93 -24.18
C ASP A 396 -11.26 28.89 -24.96
N TYR A 397 -11.80 27.70 -25.19
CA TYR A 397 -11.04 26.63 -25.82
C TYR A 397 -11.88 25.79 -26.78
N TYR A 398 -11.23 25.20 -27.77
CA TYR A 398 -11.85 24.20 -28.61
C TYR A 398 -10.87 23.12 -29.06
N PHE A 399 -11.42 21.95 -29.32
CA PHE A 399 -10.72 20.92 -30.08
C PHE A 399 -11.54 20.54 -31.30
N VAL A 400 -10.82 20.05 -32.31
CA VAL A 400 -11.38 19.57 -33.57
C VAL A 400 -11.07 18.08 -33.64
N PHE A 401 -12.02 17.27 -34.08
CA PHE A 401 -11.82 15.85 -34.28
C PHE A 401 -12.45 15.37 -35.58
N ASN A 402 -11.95 14.29 -36.16
CA ASN A 402 -12.51 13.70 -37.38
C ASN A 402 -13.82 12.95 -37.08
N LYS A 403 -14.88 13.10 -37.88
CA LYS A 403 -16.16 12.37 -37.70
C LYS A 403 -15.99 10.84 -37.68
N ALA A 404 -14.93 10.31 -38.30
CA ALA A 404 -14.62 8.89 -38.27
C ALA A 404 -14.33 8.34 -36.86
N TRP A 405 -14.06 9.22 -35.88
CA TRP A 405 -13.91 8.87 -34.46
C TRP A 405 -15.17 8.26 -33.86
N VAL A 406 -16.36 8.60 -34.37
CA VAL A 406 -17.63 7.99 -33.92
C VAL A 406 -17.63 6.46 -34.09
N ASN A 407 -16.89 5.98 -35.10
CA ASN A 407 -16.74 4.55 -35.40
C ASN A 407 -15.41 3.98 -34.88
N ASN A 408 -14.59 4.75 -34.14
CA ASN A 408 -13.33 4.25 -33.57
C ASN A 408 -13.63 3.27 -32.43
N ILE A 409 -12.78 2.25 -32.31
CA ILE A 409 -12.87 1.26 -31.23
C ILE A 409 -12.61 1.91 -29.87
N ASP A 410 -11.69 2.87 -29.83
CA ASP A 410 -11.48 3.76 -28.69
C ASP A 410 -11.79 5.19 -29.13
N LYS A 411 -12.74 5.81 -28.44
CA LYS A 411 -13.28 7.14 -28.73
C LYS A 411 -13.20 8.07 -27.52
N THR A 412 -12.55 7.63 -26.46
CA THR A 412 -12.35 8.42 -25.26
C THR A 412 -11.15 9.32 -25.48
N ILE A 413 -11.32 10.60 -25.15
CA ILE A 413 -10.22 11.55 -25.10
C ILE A 413 -10.26 12.29 -23.76
N TYR A 414 -9.09 12.75 -23.33
CA TYR A 414 -8.96 13.56 -22.12
C TYR A 414 -8.38 14.92 -22.46
N LEU A 415 -8.84 15.94 -21.75
CA LEU A 415 -8.41 17.30 -21.95
C LEU A 415 -7.98 17.91 -20.63
N MET A 416 -6.75 18.39 -20.57
CA MET A 416 -6.16 19.08 -19.42
C MET A 416 -6.15 20.58 -19.67
N THR A 417 -6.73 21.36 -18.76
CA THR A 417 -6.71 22.82 -18.82
C THR A 417 -5.33 23.37 -18.44
N PRO A 418 -5.04 24.65 -18.75
CA PRO A 418 -3.90 25.34 -18.18
C PRO A 418 -4.01 25.36 -16.65
N LYS A 419 -2.88 25.63 -16.00
CA LYS A 419 -2.84 25.75 -14.56
C LYS A 419 -3.36 27.12 -14.14
N ASP A 420 -4.14 27.17 -13.07
CA ASP A 420 -4.72 28.39 -12.51
C ASP A 420 -3.73 29.16 -11.61
N ILE A 421 -4.25 30.14 -10.86
CA ILE A 421 -3.46 30.99 -9.95
C ILE A 421 -2.82 30.22 -8.80
N ASP A 422 -3.40 29.08 -8.43
CA ASP A 422 -2.94 28.20 -7.37
C ASP A 422 -2.03 27.08 -7.93
N GLY A 423 -1.81 27.07 -9.25
CA GLY A 423 -0.96 26.11 -9.95
C GLY A 423 -1.65 24.79 -10.28
N LEU A 424 -2.98 24.73 -10.16
CA LEU A 424 -3.81 23.55 -10.35
C LEU A 424 -4.41 23.52 -11.76
N HIS A 425 -4.66 22.33 -12.31
CA HIS A 425 -5.31 22.15 -13.61
C HIS A 425 -6.60 21.35 -13.46
N LYS A 426 -7.47 21.32 -14.48
CA LYS A 426 -8.67 20.48 -14.54
C LYS A 426 -8.54 19.46 -15.65
N CYS A 427 -9.13 18.29 -15.47
CA CYS A 427 -9.23 17.27 -16.52
C CYS A 427 -10.69 17.00 -16.91
N TYR A 428 -10.93 16.90 -18.20
CA TYR A 428 -12.24 16.59 -18.78
C TYR A 428 -12.14 15.37 -19.68
N ARG A 429 -13.03 14.40 -19.48
CA ARG A 429 -13.22 13.27 -20.39
C ARG A 429 -14.33 13.58 -21.39
N TYR A 430 -14.08 13.29 -22.65
CA TYR A 430 -15.08 13.31 -23.72
C TYR A 430 -15.16 11.94 -24.37
N GLU A 431 -16.38 11.47 -24.64
CA GLU A 431 -16.60 10.37 -25.59
C GLU A 431 -16.98 10.95 -26.95
N LEU A 432 -16.17 10.70 -27.97
CA LEU A 432 -16.41 11.15 -29.34
C LEU A 432 -17.40 10.23 -30.07
N ASN A 433 -18.61 10.09 -29.53
CA ASN A 433 -19.60 9.09 -29.92
C ASN A 433 -20.76 9.65 -30.79
N SER A 434 -20.71 10.91 -31.18
CA SER A 434 -21.69 11.56 -32.05
C SER A 434 -21.03 12.39 -33.16
N GLU A 435 -21.66 12.40 -34.34
CA GLU A 435 -21.29 13.29 -35.44
C GLU A 435 -21.78 14.73 -35.21
N ASN A 436 -22.69 14.95 -34.26
CA ASN A 436 -23.14 16.28 -33.85
C ASN A 436 -22.30 16.74 -32.65
N SER A 437 -21.43 17.72 -32.84
CA SER A 437 -20.54 18.19 -31.77
C SER A 437 -21.27 18.76 -30.55
N ASN A 438 -22.52 19.21 -30.71
CA ASN A 438 -23.33 19.70 -29.59
C ASN A 438 -23.83 18.57 -28.66
N GLU A 439 -23.77 17.31 -29.09
CA GLU A 439 -24.12 16.14 -28.27
C GLU A 439 -22.91 15.59 -27.51
N ILE A 440 -21.71 16.09 -27.80
CA ILE A 440 -20.48 15.70 -27.13
C ILE A 440 -20.35 16.52 -25.84
N THR A 441 -20.55 15.87 -24.70
CA THR A 441 -20.51 16.53 -23.39
C THR A 441 -19.23 16.19 -22.63
N ALA A 442 -18.68 17.18 -21.94
CA ALA A 442 -17.57 16.99 -21.02
C ALA A 442 -18.07 16.28 -19.75
N THR A 443 -17.29 15.31 -19.26
CA THR A 443 -17.37 14.85 -17.87
C THR A 443 -16.12 15.34 -17.16
N LYS A 444 -16.27 16.10 -16.07
CA LYS A 444 -15.12 16.46 -15.24
C LYS A 444 -14.61 15.20 -14.55
N VAL A 445 -13.32 14.93 -14.66
CA VAL A 445 -12.71 13.70 -14.13
C VAL A 445 -11.42 14.00 -13.40
N TYR A 446 -11.01 13.09 -12.51
CA TYR A 446 -9.76 13.21 -11.78
C TYR A 446 -9.06 11.88 -11.62
N SER A 447 -7.73 11.92 -11.53
CA SER A 447 -6.93 10.81 -11.03
C SER A 447 -6.45 11.14 -9.63
N TYR A 448 -6.22 10.12 -8.79
CA TYR A 448 -5.62 10.36 -7.47
C TYR A 448 -4.28 11.10 -7.60
N ALA A 449 -3.46 10.73 -8.60
CA ALA A 449 -2.17 11.35 -8.86
C ALA A 449 -2.20 12.86 -9.20
N ASP A 450 -3.37 13.48 -9.37
CA ASP A 450 -3.54 14.93 -9.51
C ASP A 450 -3.64 15.67 -8.17
N ILE A 451 -3.55 14.92 -7.05
CA ILE A 451 -3.51 15.43 -5.67
C ILE A 451 -2.05 15.60 -5.27
N LEU A 452 -1.36 16.56 -5.89
CA LEU A 452 -0.06 17.10 -5.47
C LEU A 452 0.17 18.51 -6.00
#